data_AF-A0A1F8LZ78-F1
#
_entry.id   AF-A0A1F8LZ78-F1
#
_cell.length_a   1.000
_cell.length_b   1.000
_cell.length_c   1.000
_cell.angle_alpha   90.00
_cell.angle_beta   90.00
_cell.angle_gamma   90.00
#
_symmetry.space_group_name_H-M   'P 1'
#
loop_
_entity.id
_entity.type
_entity.pdbx_description
1 polymer ?
#
loop_
_entity_poly.entity_id
_entity_poly.type
_entity_poly.pdbx_seq_one_letter_code
_entity_poly.pdbx_strand_id
1 'polypeptide(L)'
;MTTGGQSDYVRIALPKGSLLSATACLLKETELEFKDYIQSTRAYRLESTRLPYLSAKIFQEKDIPIQVAVGNYDLGICSLDWIEELLAKYPSSTLLKIADLEYAKGNLYLAASRYGNISSLQELSTGQNSWRIVTEYPNLAETMALNLRLRKFRIFPVWGAAEVYPPENADLALLWAKDESEIKAQGLIPLKAVLASNAFLIANQESWQTKNVSQLIAYFSQRLEMKVKPWLRIKSGMAKSSNSFRPDFSEDKVWLALPDGHQQSPTSEFLNKAGLKLQGYSEGKLSRRPRFNLDWINAKVIRPQDMPLQVANANFDLAITGKDWLLDHLCRFPSSPVTELADLGFGQVKIVAVVSQALPMANIEQLKQVQDSKMPPLRVASEYINIADKYLRDNHVSRYKLIPTWGAS
;
A
#
# COMPACT_ATOMS: atom_id res chain seq x y z
N MET A 1 -22.65 26.78 37.23
CA MET A 1 -21.66 27.45 36.35
C MET A 1 -21.19 26.41 35.35
N THR A 2 -21.63 26.56 34.11
CA THR A 2 -21.37 25.70 32.96
C THR A 2 -19.89 25.74 32.58
N THR A 3 -19.17 24.65 32.81
CA THR A 3 -17.85 24.44 32.21
C THR A 3 -18.05 24.31 30.69
N GLY A 4 -17.52 25.27 29.94
CA GLY A 4 -17.63 25.35 28.49
C GLY A 4 -17.20 24.04 27.83
N GLY A 5 -18.08 23.49 27.00
CA GLY A 5 -17.81 22.31 26.19
C GLY A 5 -16.67 22.62 25.23
N GLN A 6 -15.56 21.91 25.39
CA GLN A 6 -14.55 21.82 24.36
C GLN A 6 -15.23 21.18 23.14
N SER A 7 -15.30 21.92 22.03
CA SER A 7 -15.77 21.39 20.75
C SER A 7 -14.87 20.21 20.38
N ASP A 8 -15.37 18.98 20.54
CA ASP A 8 -14.61 17.76 20.23
C ASP A 8 -14.41 17.65 18.72
N TYR A 9 -13.31 18.23 18.25
CA TYR A 9 -12.93 18.17 16.85
C TYR A 9 -12.79 16.72 16.39
N VAL A 10 -13.52 16.33 15.34
CA VAL A 10 -13.52 15.00 14.75
C VAL A 10 -12.70 15.02 13.46
N ARG A 11 -11.80 14.05 13.32
CA ARG A 11 -10.94 13.88 12.14
C ARG A 11 -11.28 12.57 11.45
N ILE A 12 -11.61 12.64 10.16
CA ILE A 12 -11.88 11.47 9.33
C ILE A 12 -10.76 11.23 8.31
N ALA A 13 -10.31 9.99 8.18
CA ALA A 13 -9.37 9.55 7.16
C ALA A 13 -10.13 9.05 5.93
N LEU A 14 -9.92 9.67 4.77
CA LEU A 14 -10.65 9.40 3.52
C LEU A 14 -9.76 8.71 2.47
N PRO A 15 -10.31 7.78 1.67
CA PRO A 15 -9.54 7.00 0.71
C PRO A 15 -9.28 7.74 -0.60
N LYS A 16 -8.02 7.72 -1.05
CA LYS A 16 -7.67 8.02 -2.44
C LYS A 16 -7.97 6.80 -3.34
N GLY A 17 -7.98 7.01 -4.66
CA GLY A 17 -7.96 5.92 -5.63
C GLY A 17 -9.35 5.38 -5.98
N SER A 18 -9.49 4.06 -6.02
CA SER A 18 -10.67 3.34 -6.51
C SER A 18 -11.95 3.64 -5.72
N LEU A 19 -11.83 3.94 -4.42
CA LEU A 19 -12.94 4.25 -3.52
C LEU A 19 -13.35 5.74 -3.55
N LEU A 20 -12.51 6.64 -4.06
CA LEU A 20 -12.70 8.09 -3.92
C LEU A 20 -14.04 8.54 -4.47
N SER A 21 -14.39 8.18 -5.72
CA SER A 21 -15.60 8.65 -6.38
C SER A 21 -16.88 8.17 -5.68
N ALA A 22 -16.91 6.91 -5.25
CA ALA A 22 -18.03 6.35 -4.51
C ALA A 22 -18.15 6.99 -3.11
N THR A 23 -17.03 7.19 -2.43
CA THR A 23 -16.97 7.89 -1.13
C THR A 23 -17.45 9.33 -1.24
N ALA A 24 -16.99 10.07 -2.27
CA ALA A 24 -17.39 11.45 -2.49
C ALA A 24 -18.90 11.57 -2.75
N CYS A 25 -19.46 10.64 -3.53
CA CYS A 25 -20.90 10.55 -3.75
C CYS A 25 -21.65 10.27 -2.43
N LEU A 26 -21.21 9.28 -1.65
CA LEU A 26 -21.81 8.97 -0.34
C LEU A 26 -21.77 10.19 0.59
N LEU A 27 -20.62 10.86 0.70
CA LEU A 27 -20.44 12.03 1.57
C LEU A 27 -21.38 13.17 1.16
N LYS A 28 -21.52 13.41 -0.15
CA LYS A 28 -22.48 14.38 -0.69
C LYS A 28 -23.93 14.04 -0.29
N GLU A 29 -24.34 12.78 -0.45
CA GLU A 29 -25.68 12.33 -0.05
C GLU A 29 -25.90 12.46 1.47
N THR A 30 -24.88 12.21 2.28
CA THR A 30 -24.93 12.40 3.75
C THR A 30 -24.85 13.87 4.20
N GLU A 31 -24.69 14.82 3.27
CA GLU A 31 -24.43 16.24 3.56
C GLU A 31 -23.15 16.50 4.38
N LEU A 32 -22.20 15.56 4.32
CA LEU A 32 -20.89 15.59 4.95
C LEU A 32 -19.78 15.83 3.92
N GLU A 33 -20.09 16.58 2.86
CA GLU A 33 -19.13 16.84 1.80
C GLU A 33 -17.96 17.69 2.29
N PHE A 34 -16.81 17.44 1.68
CA PHE A 34 -15.60 18.19 1.92
C PHE A 34 -15.26 18.95 0.65
N LYS A 35 -14.98 20.24 0.79
CA LYS A 35 -14.52 21.05 -0.33
C LYS A 35 -13.24 20.42 -0.88
N ASP A 36 -13.14 20.33 -2.20
CA ASP A 36 -11.97 19.79 -2.89
C ASP A 36 -11.70 18.30 -2.58
N TYR A 37 -12.67 17.47 -2.18
CA TYR A 37 -12.48 16.01 -2.19
C TYR A 37 -12.71 15.43 -3.60
N ILE A 38 -11.76 15.68 -4.50
CA ILE A 38 -11.81 15.26 -5.90
C ILE A 38 -10.53 14.53 -6.32
N GLN A 39 -10.56 13.81 -7.44
CA GLN A 39 -9.47 12.94 -7.88
C GLN A 39 -8.16 13.70 -8.17
N SER A 40 -8.23 14.98 -8.55
CA SER A 40 -7.09 15.85 -8.85
C SER A 40 -6.55 16.61 -7.63
N THR A 41 -7.14 16.43 -6.45
CA THR A 41 -6.80 17.22 -5.28
C THR A 41 -5.38 16.97 -4.79
N ARG A 42 -4.65 18.06 -4.60
CA ARG A 42 -3.35 18.09 -3.92
C ARG A 42 -3.44 18.59 -2.47
N ALA A 43 -4.57 19.16 -2.08
CA ALA A 43 -4.84 19.55 -0.70
C ALA A 43 -5.14 18.31 0.15
N TYR A 44 -4.27 18.03 1.11
CA TYR A 44 -4.43 16.86 1.97
C TYR A 44 -5.34 17.10 3.17
N ARG A 45 -5.62 18.35 3.55
CA ARG A 45 -6.54 18.65 4.66
C ARG A 45 -7.79 19.31 4.11
N LEU A 46 -8.94 18.79 4.51
CA LEU A 46 -10.23 19.28 4.06
C LEU A 46 -11.07 19.64 5.28
N GLU A 47 -11.87 20.68 5.14
CA GLU A 47 -12.86 21.10 6.14
C GLU A 47 -14.25 20.77 5.61
N SER A 48 -15.13 20.30 6.50
CA SER A 48 -16.51 20.03 6.14
C SER A 48 -17.23 21.34 5.82
N THR A 49 -18.09 21.33 4.80
CA THR A 49 -18.93 22.49 4.46
C THR A 49 -20.08 22.70 5.45
N ARG A 50 -20.46 21.65 6.19
CA ARG A 50 -21.63 21.64 7.09
C ARG A 50 -21.27 21.62 8.56
N LEU A 51 -20.27 20.83 8.96
CA LEU A 51 -19.92 20.60 10.36
C LEU A 51 -18.56 21.25 10.68
N PRO A 52 -18.52 22.43 11.36
CA PRO A 52 -17.26 23.14 11.62
C PRO A 52 -16.25 22.35 12.48
N TYR A 53 -16.72 21.36 13.23
CA TYR A 53 -15.88 20.48 14.06
C TYR A 53 -15.33 19.26 13.30
N LEU A 54 -15.71 19.06 12.04
CA LEU A 54 -15.31 17.92 11.23
C LEU A 54 -14.24 18.33 10.20
N SER A 55 -13.11 17.64 10.24
CA SER A 55 -12.04 17.75 9.24
C SER A 55 -11.70 16.38 8.67
N ALA A 56 -11.12 16.39 7.48
CA ALA A 56 -10.65 15.18 6.83
C ALA A 56 -9.20 15.29 6.34
N LYS A 57 -8.55 14.13 6.20
CA LYS A 57 -7.36 13.99 5.37
C LYS A 57 -7.48 12.81 4.42
N ILE A 58 -6.98 13.01 3.20
CA ILE A 58 -6.93 11.97 2.16
C ILE A 58 -5.67 11.10 2.36
N PHE A 59 -5.84 9.79 2.30
CA PHE A 59 -4.80 8.78 2.47
C PHE A 59 -4.85 7.69 1.39
N GLN A 60 -3.75 6.95 1.21
CA GLN A 60 -3.86 5.63 0.58
C GLN A 60 -4.66 4.69 1.49
N GLU A 61 -5.46 3.81 0.89
CA GLU A 61 -6.39 2.97 1.66
C GLU A 61 -5.71 2.14 2.75
N LYS A 62 -4.54 1.55 2.46
CA LYS A 62 -3.77 0.76 3.42
C LYS A 62 -3.27 1.54 4.63
N ASP A 63 -3.17 2.88 4.53
CA ASP A 63 -2.73 3.74 5.63
C ASP A 63 -3.89 4.01 6.59
N ILE A 64 -5.14 4.00 6.09
CA ILE A 64 -6.32 4.45 6.85
C ILE A 64 -6.55 3.61 8.12
N PRO A 65 -6.57 2.26 8.09
CA PRO A 65 -6.69 1.45 9.30
C PRO A 65 -5.61 1.77 10.33
N ILE A 66 -4.37 1.99 9.88
CA ILE A 66 -3.24 2.31 10.75
C ILE A 66 -3.48 3.67 11.43
N GLN A 67 -3.81 4.70 10.64
CA GLN A 67 -4.04 6.06 11.13
C GLN A 67 -5.17 6.13 12.16
N VAL A 68 -6.25 5.37 11.95
CA VAL A 68 -7.38 5.29 12.90
C VAL A 68 -6.97 4.47 14.13
N ALA A 69 -6.32 3.32 13.97
CA ALA A 69 -5.89 2.48 15.08
C ALA A 69 -4.93 3.21 16.03
N VAL A 70 -3.99 4.00 15.51
CA VAL A 70 -3.04 4.76 16.37
C VAL A 70 -3.65 6.04 17.00
N GLY A 71 -4.91 6.36 16.73
CA GLY A 71 -5.61 7.54 17.27
C GLY A 71 -5.25 8.87 16.59
N ASN A 72 -4.63 8.80 15.40
CA ASN A 72 -4.33 10.01 14.62
C ASN A 72 -5.61 10.60 14.02
N TYR A 73 -6.55 9.73 13.69
CA TYR A 73 -7.89 10.04 13.16
C TYR A 73 -8.90 9.27 13.98
N ASP A 74 -10.08 9.87 14.13
CA ASP A 74 -11.15 9.32 14.96
C ASP A 74 -11.96 8.29 14.17
N LEU A 75 -12.11 8.54 12.87
CA LEU A 75 -12.87 7.73 11.93
C LEU A 75 -12.08 7.53 10.64
N GLY A 76 -12.43 6.52 9.86
CA GLY A 76 -11.88 6.32 8.53
C GLY A 76 -12.77 5.50 7.61
N ILE A 77 -12.61 5.68 6.30
CA ILE A 77 -13.29 4.88 5.28
C ILE A 77 -12.24 4.12 4.48
N CYS A 78 -12.30 2.80 4.47
CA CYS A 78 -11.36 1.95 3.74
C CYS A 78 -11.98 0.59 3.44
N SER A 79 -11.33 -0.20 2.57
CA SER A 79 -11.79 -1.54 2.23
C SER A 79 -11.51 -2.55 3.35
N LEU A 80 -12.41 -3.53 3.51
CA LEU A 80 -12.36 -4.54 4.58
C LEU A 80 -11.05 -5.35 4.58
N ASP A 81 -10.50 -5.66 3.42
CA ASP A 81 -9.21 -6.33 3.27
C ASP A 81 -8.07 -5.60 3.98
N TRP A 82 -8.02 -4.27 3.94
CA TRP A 82 -7.00 -3.51 4.68
C TRP A 82 -7.25 -3.50 6.19
N ILE A 83 -8.51 -3.58 6.62
CA ILE A 83 -8.88 -3.73 8.02
C ILE A 83 -8.40 -5.09 8.53
N GLU A 84 -8.73 -6.17 7.81
CA GLU A 84 -8.34 -7.54 8.20
C GLU A 84 -6.82 -7.74 8.11
N GLU A 85 -6.13 -7.12 7.15
CA GLU A 85 -4.67 -7.15 7.05
C GLU A 85 -4.01 -6.55 8.30
N LEU A 86 -4.55 -5.45 8.83
CA LEU A 86 -4.07 -4.87 10.08
C LEU A 86 -4.38 -5.78 11.27
N LEU A 87 -5.61 -6.30 11.36
CA LEU A 87 -6.07 -7.12 12.50
C LEU A 87 -5.40 -8.49 12.55
N ALA A 88 -5.02 -9.07 11.41
CA ALA A 88 -4.24 -10.30 11.35
C ALA A 88 -2.88 -10.14 12.06
N LYS A 89 -2.26 -8.97 11.97
CA LYS A 89 -1.01 -8.65 12.67
C LYS A 89 -1.22 -8.16 14.11
N TYR A 90 -2.27 -7.36 14.33
CA TYR A 90 -2.57 -6.75 15.62
C TYR A 90 -4.02 -7.06 16.06
N PRO A 91 -4.29 -8.27 16.54
CA PRO A 91 -5.65 -8.67 16.92
C PRO A 91 -6.27 -7.83 18.05
N SER A 92 -5.43 -7.25 18.92
CA SER A 92 -5.83 -6.37 20.03
C SER A 92 -5.88 -4.88 19.64
N SER A 93 -5.90 -4.56 18.33
CA SER A 93 -6.02 -3.19 17.86
C SER A 93 -7.31 -2.52 18.37
N THR A 94 -7.25 -1.22 18.65
CA THR A 94 -8.39 -0.40 19.10
C THR A 94 -9.34 -0.02 17.94
N LEU A 95 -9.32 -0.78 16.85
CA LEU A 95 -10.07 -0.46 15.64
C LEU A 95 -11.46 -1.09 15.69
N LEU A 96 -12.50 -0.28 15.52
CA LEU A 96 -13.90 -0.71 15.49
C LEU A 96 -14.42 -0.67 14.05
N LYS A 97 -15.13 -1.74 13.63
CA LYS A 97 -15.89 -1.78 12.38
C LYS A 97 -17.30 -1.25 12.66
N ILE A 98 -17.62 -0.07 12.15
CA ILE A 98 -18.87 0.63 12.48
C ILE A 98 -19.98 0.30 11.50
N ALA A 99 -19.72 0.40 10.20
CA ALA A 99 -20.73 0.17 9.18
C ALA A 99 -20.14 -0.33 7.87
N ASP A 100 -20.83 -1.30 7.26
CA ASP A 100 -20.65 -1.69 5.86
C ASP A 100 -21.25 -0.59 4.97
N LEU A 101 -20.47 -0.06 4.02
CA LEU A 101 -20.91 0.99 3.09
C LEU A 101 -21.42 0.44 1.75
N GLU A 102 -21.31 -0.88 1.56
CA GLU A 102 -21.87 -1.70 0.49
C GLU A 102 -21.32 -1.47 -0.93
N TYR A 103 -20.37 -0.55 -1.12
CA TYR A 103 -19.67 -0.35 -2.40
C TYR A 103 -18.27 -0.96 -2.40
N ALA A 104 -17.60 -0.90 -3.56
CA ALA A 104 -16.28 -1.49 -3.79
C ALA A 104 -16.22 -3.00 -3.50
N LYS A 105 -17.32 -3.73 -3.78
CA LYS A 105 -17.40 -5.18 -3.58
C LYS A 105 -16.39 -5.90 -4.49
N GLY A 106 -15.60 -6.77 -3.89
CA GLY A 106 -14.63 -7.64 -4.56
C GLY A 106 -14.18 -8.75 -3.62
N ASN A 107 -13.17 -9.50 -4.04
CA ASN A 107 -12.56 -10.54 -3.21
C ASN A 107 -11.04 -10.49 -3.32
N LEU A 108 -10.40 -10.90 -2.23
CA LEU A 108 -8.99 -11.25 -2.24
C LEU A 108 -8.85 -12.68 -2.79
N TYR A 109 -8.23 -12.82 -3.95
CA TYR A 109 -8.06 -14.11 -4.62
C TYR A 109 -6.63 -14.62 -4.46
N LEU A 110 -6.49 -15.89 -4.09
CA LEU A 110 -5.29 -16.66 -4.36
C LEU A 110 -5.33 -17.08 -5.83
N ALA A 111 -4.29 -16.75 -6.58
CA ALA A 111 -4.21 -17.04 -8.01
C ALA A 111 -2.81 -17.58 -8.38
N ALA A 112 -2.76 -18.42 -9.42
CA ALA A 112 -1.53 -18.88 -10.04
C ALA A 112 -1.44 -18.35 -11.49
N SER A 113 -0.25 -18.39 -12.08
CA SER A 113 -0.12 -18.07 -13.52
C SER A 113 -0.67 -19.20 -14.38
N ARG A 114 -1.38 -18.86 -15.48
CA ARG A 114 -1.80 -19.85 -16.49
C ARG A 114 -0.64 -20.51 -17.23
N TYR A 115 0.54 -19.89 -17.15
CA TYR A 115 1.76 -20.39 -17.77
C TYR A 115 2.65 -21.14 -16.76
N GLY A 116 2.21 -21.25 -15.50
CA GLY A 116 2.87 -22.07 -14.50
C GLY A 116 2.30 -23.48 -14.46
N ASN A 117 2.83 -24.29 -13.53
CA ASN A 117 2.45 -25.69 -13.38
C ASN A 117 1.27 -25.91 -12.43
N ILE A 118 0.63 -24.84 -11.94
CA ILE A 118 -0.42 -24.91 -10.93
C ILE A 118 -1.76 -24.57 -11.59
N SER A 119 -2.69 -25.53 -11.56
CA SER A 119 -4.02 -25.36 -12.14
C SER A 119 -5.15 -25.48 -11.13
N SER A 120 -4.88 -26.07 -9.96
CA SER A 120 -5.89 -26.36 -8.94
C SER A 120 -5.38 -26.18 -7.51
N LEU A 121 -6.32 -26.01 -6.57
CA LEU A 121 -5.98 -25.86 -5.15
C LEU A 121 -5.44 -27.16 -4.53
N GLN A 122 -5.86 -28.33 -5.04
CA GLN A 122 -5.39 -29.63 -4.52
C GLN A 122 -3.88 -29.82 -4.72
N GLU A 123 -3.34 -29.34 -5.84
CA GLU A 123 -1.91 -29.42 -6.17
C GLU A 123 -1.03 -28.70 -5.12
N LEU A 124 -1.56 -27.67 -4.45
CA LEU A 124 -0.84 -26.95 -3.39
C LEU A 124 -0.58 -27.81 -2.15
N SER A 125 -1.47 -28.77 -1.89
CA SER A 125 -1.40 -29.65 -0.71
C SER A 125 -0.56 -30.90 -0.97
N THR A 126 -0.51 -31.35 -2.23
CA THR A 126 0.23 -32.55 -2.64
C THR A 126 1.66 -32.24 -3.09
N GLY A 127 1.94 -31.02 -3.52
CA GLY A 127 3.28 -30.58 -3.91
C GLY A 127 4.28 -30.63 -2.75
N GLN A 128 5.52 -31.04 -3.06
CA GLN A 128 6.65 -31.00 -2.13
C GLN A 128 7.42 -29.66 -2.17
N ASN A 129 6.91 -28.70 -2.95
CA ASN A 129 7.58 -27.45 -3.24
C ASN A 129 7.49 -26.45 -2.08
N SER A 130 8.50 -25.58 -1.99
CA SER A 130 8.42 -24.38 -1.14
C SER A 130 7.71 -23.28 -1.92
N TRP A 131 6.43 -23.05 -1.62
CA TRP A 131 5.59 -22.10 -2.35
C TRP A 131 6.03 -20.65 -2.15
N ARG A 132 6.27 -19.92 -3.24
CA ARG A 132 6.57 -18.49 -3.25
C ARG A 132 5.29 -17.69 -3.47
N ILE A 133 4.81 -17.00 -2.44
CA ILE A 133 3.55 -16.24 -2.47
C ILE A 133 3.88 -14.75 -2.50
N VAL A 134 3.46 -14.04 -3.55
CA VAL A 134 3.63 -12.59 -3.68
C VAL A 134 2.33 -11.85 -3.39
N THR A 135 2.38 -10.76 -2.61
CA THR A 135 1.17 -10.04 -2.21
C THR A 135 1.43 -8.65 -1.63
N GLU A 136 0.42 -7.78 -1.67
CA GLU A 136 0.39 -6.56 -0.84
C GLU A 136 -0.13 -6.83 0.59
N TYR A 137 -0.62 -8.04 0.86
CA TYR A 137 -1.31 -8.44 2.10
C TYR A 137 -0.56 -9.57 2.83
N PRO A 138 0.67 -9.33 3.33
CA PRO A 138 1.51 -10.38 3.88
C PRO A 138 0.89 -11.11 5.08
N ASN A 139 0.17 -10.41 5.97
CA ASN A 139 -0.40 -11.04 7.17
C ASN A 139 -1.60 -11.93 6.82
N LEU A 140 -2.44 -11.51 5.87
CA LEU A 140 -3.51 -12.34 5.33
C LEU A 140 -2.96 -13.51 4.51
N ALA A 141 -1.88 -13.33 3.76
CA ALA A 141 -1.23 -14.43 3.05
C ALA A 141 -0.67 -15.49 4.00
N GLU A 142 -0.07 -15.09 5.11
CA GLU A 142 0.41 -16.01 6.14
C GLU A 142 -0.74 -16.78 6.77
N THR A 143 -1.78 -16.06 7.21
CA THR A 143 -2.99 -16.66 7.77
C THR A 143 -3.63 -17.66 6.80
N MET A 144 -3.74 -17.29 5.52
CA MET A 144 -4.27 -18.14 4.46
C MET A 144 -3.40 -19.38 4.23
N ALA A 145 -2.07 -19.23 4.14
CA ALA A 145 -1.14 -20.33 3.93
C ALA A 145 -1.20 -21.35 5.08
N LEU A 146 -1.29 -20.87 6.33
CA LEU A 146 -1.46 -21.71 7.52
C LEU A 146 -2.82 -22.43 7.50
N ASN A 147 -3.91 -21.73 7.14
CA ASN A 147 -5.24 -22.34 7.03
C ASN A 147 -5.33 -23.40 5.92
N LEU A 148 -4.59 -23.21 4.83
CA LEU A 148 -4.44 -24.21 3.77
C LEU A 148 -3.46 -25.33 4.14
N ARG A 149 -2.79 -25.24 5.29
CA ARG A 149 -1.78 -26.21 5.77
C ARG A 149 -0.64 -26.40 4.75
N LEU A 150 -0.22 -25.31 4.10
CA LEU A 150 0.93 -25.35 3.19
C LEU A 150 2.19 -25.73 3.99
N ARG A 151 2.85 -26.83 3.59
CA ARG A 151 4.00 -27.39 4.34
C ARG A 151 5.21 -26.46 4.36
N LYS A 152 5.51 -25.82 3.24
CA LYS A 152 6.63 -24.90 3.05
C LYS A 152 6.17 -23.75 2.19
N PHE A 153 6.31 -22.53 2.69
CA PHE A 153 6.00 -21.33 1.93
C PHE A 153 6.91 -20.16 2.34
N ARG A 154 7.05 -19.20 1.44
CA ARG A 154 7.69 -17.91 1.66
C ARG A 154 6.77 -16.82 1.12
N ILE A 155 6.62 -15.75 1.88
CA ILE A 155 5.79 -14.61 1.49
C ILE A 155 6.71 -13.47 1.08
N PHE A 156 6.48 -12.95 -0.13
CA PHE A 156 7.16 -11.81 -0.71
C PHE A 156 6.20 -10.62 -0.70
N PRO A 157 6.27 -9.75 0.33
CA PRO A 157 5.47 -8.53 0.33
C PRO A 157 5.92 -7.62 -0.80
N VAL A 158 4.95 -7.04 -1.51
CA VAL A 158 5.18 -6.05 -2.57
C VAL A 158 4.34 -4.81 -2.36
N TRP A 159 4.77 -3.70 -2.93
CA TRP A 159 4.09 -2.41 -2.84
C TRP A 159 2.90 -2.30 -3.80
N GLY A 160 2.81 -3.20 -4.77
CA GLY A 160 1.74 -3.26 -5.76
C GLY A 160 2.07 -4.19 -6.92
N ALA A 161 1.13 -4.32 -7.87
CA ALA A 161 1.30 -5.08 -9.10
C ALA A 161 1.74 -6.55 -8.88
N ALA A 162 1.20 -7.19 -7.85
CA ALA A 162 1.53 -8.58 -7.49
C ALA A 162 1.30 -9.56 -8.65
N GLU A 163 0.34 -9.27 -9.54
CA GLU A 163 0.03 -10.07 -10.72
C GLU A 163 1.19 -10.23 -11.72
N VAL A 164 2.21 -9.38 -11.63
CA VAL A 164 3.34 -9.35 -12.55
C VAL A 164 4.41 -10.40 -12.21
N TYR A 165 4.45 -10.88 -10.97
CA TYR A 165 5.51 -11.74 -10.49
C TYR A 165 5.40 -13.20 -10.96
N PRO A 166 4.22 -13.85 -10.94
CA PRO A 166 4.09 -15.22 -11.43
C PRO A 166 4.20 -15.35 -12.96
N PRO A 167 4.77 -16.46 -13.48
CA PRO A 167 5.31 -17.60 -12.73
C PRO A 167 6.81 -17.49 -12.39
N GLU A 168 7.52 -16.50 -12.92
CA GLU A 168 8.99 -16.52 -12.92
C GLU A 168 9.57 -16.28 -11.52
N ASN A 169 9.06 -15.28 -10.81
CA ASN A 169 9.61 -14.85 -9.51
C ASN A 169 8.74 -15.28 -8.32
N ALA A 170 7.54 -15.80 -8.59
CA ALA A 170 6.62 -16.30 -7.58
C ALA A 170 5.70 -17.39 -8.17
N ASP A 171 5.23 -18.30 -7.34
CA ASP A 171 4.35 -19.39 -7.77
C ASP A 171 2.88 -18.96 -7.67
N LEU A 172 2.57 -18.18 -6.64
CA LEU A 172 1.22 -17.76 -6.28
C LEU A 172 1.19 -16.25 -6.03
N ALA A 173 0.07 -15.62 -6.37
CA ALA A 173 -0.23 -14.24 -5.99
C ALA A 173 -1.53 -14.17 -5.18
N LEU A 174 -1.51 -13.42 -4.09
CA LEU A 174 -2.72 -13.06 -3.34
C LEU A 174 -3.04 -11.59 -3.65
N LEU A 175 -4.12 -11.32 -4.38
CA LEU A 175 -4.44 -9.99 -4.86
C LEU A 175 -5.95 -9.73 -4.91
N TRP A 176 -6.33 -8.45 -4.76
CA TRP A 176 -7.72 -8.03 -4.83
C TRP A 176 -8.20 -7.93 -6.28
N ALA A 177 -9.39 -8.45 -6.55
CA ALA A 177 -10.11 -8.26 -7.80
C ALA A 177 -11.62 -8.23 -7.56
N LYS A 178 -12.35 -7.56 -8.44
CA LYS A 178 -13.81 -7.50 -8.37
C LYS A 178 -14.43 -8.88 -8.56
N ASP A 179 -13.94 -9.61 -9.54
CA ASP A 179 -14.41 -10.94 -9.93
C ASP A 179 -13.27 -11.77 -10.54
N GLU A 180 -13.54 -13.06 -10.77
CA GLU A 180 -12.57 -13.96 -11.41
C GLU A 180 -12.19 -13.54 -12.84
N SER A 181 -13.04 -12.79 -13.54
CA SER A 181 -12.77 -12.38 -14.93
C SER A 181 -11.63 -11.36 -14.96
N GLU A 182 -11.55 -10.47 -13.96
CA GLU A 182 -10.40 -9.56 -13.79
C GLU A 182 -9.09 -10.32 -13.52
N ILE A 183 -9.12 -11.40 -12.75
CA ILE A 183 -7.95 -12.28 -12.52
C ILE A 183 -7.53 -12.94 -13.84
N LYS A 184 -8.51 -13.49 -14.58
CA LYS A 184 -8.29 -14.12 -15.89
C LYS A 184 -7.79 -13.11 -16.93
N ALA A 185 -8.20 -11.85 -16.90
CA ALA A 185 -7.69 -10.81 -17.80
C ALA A 185 -6.19 -10.53 -17.58
N GLN A 186 -5.67 -10.79 -16.38
CA GLN A 186 -4.26 -10.60 -16.01
C GLN A 186 -3.38 -11.82 -16.29
N GLY A 187 -3.88 -12.82 -17.03
CA GLY A 187 -3.10 -14.01 -17.34
C GLY A 187 -3.09 -15.06 -16.20
N LEU A 188 -3.87 -14.86 -15.14
CA LEU A 188 -3.86 -15.73 -13.96
C LEU A 188 -5.05 -16.69 -13.95
N ILE A 189 -4.96 -17.72 -13.10
CA ILE A 189 -6.00 -18.69 -12.78
C ILE A 189 -6.41 -18.44 -11.31
N PRO A 190 -7.66 -18.03 -11.03
CA PRO A 190 -8.14 -17.92 -9.65
C PRO A 190 -8.27 -19.32 -9.04
N LEU A 191 -7.57 -19.56 -7.93
CA LEU A 191 -7.59 -20.84 -7.22
C LEU A 191 -8.58 -20.83 -6.06
N LYS A 192 -8.70 -19.70 -5.34
CA LYS A 192 -9.59 -19.55 -4.19
C LYS A 192 -9.89 -18.09 -3.89
N ALA A 193 -11.16 -17.77 -3.62
CA ALA A 193 -11.53 -16.53 -2.94
C ALA A 193 -11.26 -16.68 -1.43
N VAL A 194 -10.37 -15.86 -0.89
CA VAL A 194 -9.87 -15.93 0.49
C VAL A 194 -10.68 -15.05 1.43
N LEU A 195 -11.06 -13.86 0.97
CA LEU A 195 -11.80 -12.86 1.75
C LEU A 195 -12.70 -12.05 0.82
N ALA A 196 -13.99 -11.97 1.11
CA ALA A 196 -14.87 -10.98 0.49
C ALA A 196 -14.57 -9.61 1.10
N SER A 197 -14.43 -8.58 0.27
CA SER A 197 -14.11 -7.22 0.70
C SER A 197 -15.01 -6.18 0.07
N ASN A 198 -15.27 -5.12 0.82
CA ASN A 198 -16.11 -3.98 0.51
C ASN A 198 -15.72 -2.80 1.41
N ALA A 199 -16.15 -1.60 1.06
CA ALA A 199 -15.84 -0.40 1.82
C ALA A 199 -16.55 -0.39 3.19
N PHE A 200 -15.81 -0.02 4.22
CA PHE A 200 -16.26 0.04 5.61
C PHE A 200 -15.95 1.41 6.23
N LEU A 201 -16.86 1.88 7.09
CA LEU A 201 -16.59 2.94 8.06
C LEU A 201 -16.00 2.30 9.33
N ILE A 202 -14.84 2.80 9.75
CA ILE A 202 -14.12 2.37 10.95
C ILE A 202 -13.95 3.52 11.94
N ALA A 203 -13.76 3.18 13.21
CA ALA A 203 -13.51 4.15 14.28
C ALA A 203 -12.37 3.69 15.20
N ASN A 204 -11.72 4.67 15.84
CA ASN A 204 -10.86 4.40 16.98
C ASN A 204 -11.73 4.20 18.23
N GLN A 205 -11.48 3.15 19.01
CA GLN A 205 -12.26 2.79 20.19
C GLN A 205 -12.24 3.86 21.28
N GLU A 206 -11.09 4.49 21.54
CA GLU A 206 -10.98 5.56 22.54
C GLU A 206 -11.76 6.79 22.07
N SER A 207 -11.52 7.25 20.84
CA SER A 207 -12.29 8.37 20.26
C SER A 207 -13.78 8.10 20.23
N TRP A 208 -14.20 6.86 19.97
CA TRP A 208 -15.61 6.45 19.98
C TRP A 208 -16.27 6.57 21.36
N GLN A 209 -15.49 6.34 22.42
CA GLN A 209 -15.98 6.42 23.80
C GLN A 209 -15.96 7.85 24.35
N THR A 210 -14.97 8.65 23.95
CA THR A 210 -14.74 9.98 24.55
C THR A 210 -15.37 11.11 23.77
N LYS A 211 -15.49 11.01 22.44
CA LYS A 211 -15.98 12.11 21.58
C LYS A 211 -17.44 11.94 21.20
N ASN A 212 -18.16 13.04 21.04
CA ASN A 212 -19.52 13.02 20.51
C ASN A 212 -19.51 12.84 18.97
N VAL A 213 -19.52 11.59 18.51
CA VAL A 213 -19.66 11.23 17.09
C VAL A 213 -21.08 10.88 16.68
N SER A 214 -22.05 10.90 17.61
CA SER A 214 -23.40 10.39 17.39
C SER A 214 -24.12 11.08 16.23
N GLN A 215 -23.97 12.40 16.11
CA GLN A 215 -24.58 13.16 15.01
C GLN A 215 -24.02 12.73 13.65
N LEU A 216 -22.70 12.52 13.55
CA LEU A 216 -22.06 12.08 12.31
C LEU A 216 -22.55 10.69 11.90
N ILE A 217 -22.64 9.77 12.86
CA ILE A 217 -23.10 8.40 12.62
C ILE A 217 -24.57 8.37 12.20
N ALA A 218 -25.41 9.23 12.78
CA ALA A 218 -26.80 9.36 12.36
C ALA A 218 -26.93 9.73 10.87
N TYR A 219 -26.07 10.60 10.33
CA TYR A 219 -26.04 10.93 8.90
C TYR A 219 -25.72 9.71 8.03
N PHE A 220 -24.72 8.91 8.42
CA PHE A 220 -24.40 7.67 7.70
C PHE A 220 -25.55 6.65 7.79
N SER A 221 -26.04 6.36 8.99
CA SER A 221 -27.11 5.37 9.21
C SER A 221 -28.37 5.71 8.41
N GLN A 222 -28.81 6.97 8.44
CA GLN A 222 -30.00 7.41 7.70
C GLN A 222 -29.86 7.17 6.18
N ARG A 223 -28.67 7.38 5.62
CA ARG A 223 -28.43 7.19 4.17
C ARG A 223 -28.21 5.73 3.81
N LEU A 224 -27.61 4.93 4.70
CA LEU A 224 -27.43 3.49 4.49
C LEU A 224 -28.77 2.72 4.51
N GLU A 225 -29.83 3.27 5.10
CA GLU A 225 -31.18 2.66 5.05
C GLU A 225 -31.96 2.99 3.76
N MET A 226 -31.45 3.87 2.90
CA MET A 226 -32.13 4.25 1.66
C MET A 226 -32.24 3.08 0.67
N LYS A 227 -33.42 2.91 0.04
CA LYS A 227 -33.62 1.91 -1.03
C LYS A 227 -32.76 2.16 -2.26
N VAL A 228 -32.56 3.43 -2.61
CA VAL A 228 -31.75 3.84 -3.77
C VAL A 228 -30.48 4.49 -3.25
N LYS A 229 -29.34 3.87 -3.54
CA LYS A 229 -28.01 4.31 -3.10
C LYS A 229 -27.17 4.66 -4.33
N PRO A 230 -27.08 5.94 -4.73
CA PRO A 230 -26.41 6.35 -5.98
C PRO A 230 -24.94 5.92 -6.05
N TRP A 231 -24.23 5.92 -4.92
CA TRP A 231 -22.82 5.54 -4.84
C TRP A 231 -22.57 4.06 -5.21
N LEU A 232 -23.55 3.18 -5.09
CA LEU A 232 -23.43 1.76 -5.51
C LEU A 232 -23.33 1.60 -7.03
N ARG A 233 -23.75 2.60 -7.81
CA ARG A 233 -23.70 2.56 -9.28
C ARG A 233 -22.38 3.05 -9.85
N ILE A 234 -21.53 3.66 -9.03
CA ILE A 234 -20.24 4.20 -9.45
C ILE A 234 -19.28 3.03 -9.69
N LYS A 235 -18.87 2.87 -10.96
CA LYS A 235 -17.86 1.88 -11.33
C LYS A 235 -16.48 2.40 -10.93
N SER A 236 -15.69 1.52 -10.32
CA SER A 236 -14.27 1.81 -10.11
C SER A 236 -13.53 1.75 -11.45
N GLY A 237 -12.81 2.82 -11.77
CA GLY A 237 -12.01 2.93 -13.00
C GLY A 237 -10.55 2.58 -12.70
N MET A 238 -10.20 1.30 -12.73
CA MET A 238 -8.80 0.88 -12.84
C MET A 238 -8.68 -0.12 -13.99
N ALA A 239 -8.14 0.36 -15.12
CA ALA A 239 -7.69 -0.53 -16.17
C ALA A 239 -6.39 -1.19 -15.70
N LYS A 240 -6.46 -2.47 -15.31
CA LYS A 240 -5.27 -3.29 -15.08
C LYS A 240 -4.73 -3.76 -16.44
N SER A 241 -3.42 -3.66 -16.64
CA SER A 241 -2.77 -4.04 -17.90
C SER A 241 -2.96 -5.54 -18.20
N SER A 242 -3.20 -5.88 -19.46
CA SER A 242 -3.24 -7.28 -19.89
C SER A 242 -1.83 -7.87 -19.94
N ASN A 243 -1.66 -9.03 -19.32
CA ASN A 243 -0.42 -9.83 -19.42
C ASN A 243 -0.56 -10.82 -20.57
N SER A 244 -0.24 -10.41 -21.80
CA SER A 244 -0.10 -11.32 -22.95
C SER A 244 1.37 -11.73 -23.12
N PHE A 245 1.78 -12.86 -22.52
CA PHE A 245 3.17 -13.32 -22.63
C PHE A 245 3.32 -14.84 -22.44
N ARG A 246 4.36 -15.44 -23.05
CA ARG A 246 4.80 -16.82 -22.79
C ARG A 246 6.17 -16.77 -22.08
N PRO A 247 6.30 -17.34 -20.87
CA PRO A 247 7.56 -17.35 -20.13
C PRO A 247 8.67 -18.09 -20.86
N ASP A 248 9.89 -17.57 -20.70
CA ASP A 248 11.14 -18.23 -21.07
C ASP A 248 11.83 -18.63 -19.76
N PHE A 249 11.89 -19.95 -19.51
CA PHE A 249 12.40 -20.54 -18.27
C PHE A 249 13.87 -21.00 -18.40
N SER A 250 14.62 -20.51 -19.40
CA SER A 250 16.05 -20.81 -19.49
C SER A 250 16.78 -20.35 -18.22
N GLU A 251 17.41 -21.30 -17.52
CA GLU A 251 18.17 -21.06 -16.28
C GLU A 251 19.47 -20.28 -16.51
N ASP A 252 19.94 -20.17 -17.75
CA ASP A 252 21.20 -19.51 -18.10
C ASP A 252 21.08 -17.98 -18.26
N LYS A 253 19.89 -17.41 -17.97
CA LYS A 253 19.61 -15.99 -18.21
C LYS A 253 19.69 -15.15 -16.95
N VAL A 254 20.27 -13.95 -17.10
CA VAL A 254 20.31 -12.93 -16.05
C VAL A 254 18.97 -12.20 -15.98
N TRP A 255 18.37 -12.12 -14.80
CA TRP A 255 17.14 -11.38 -14.53
C TRP A 255 17.43 -9.97 -14.02
N LEU A 256 17.06 -8.97 -14.83
CA LEU A 256 17.14 -7.56 -14.52
C LEU A 256 15.77 -6.98 -14.14
N ALA A 257 15.65 -6.47 -12.92
CA ALA A 257 14.51 -5.66 -12.49
C ALA A 257 14.67 -4.21 -12.97
N LEU A 258 13.63 -3.68 -13.62
CA LEU A 258 13.56 -2.32 -14.14
C LEU A 258 12.44 -1.53 -13.45
N PRO A 259 12.62 -0.21 -13.24
CA PRO A 259 11.66 0.57 -12.46
C PRO A 259 10.46 0.99 -13.29
N ASP A 260 9.27 1.01 -12.66
CA ASP A 260 8.12 1.74 -13.20
C ASP A 260 8.07 3.19 -12.70
N GLY A 261 7.03 3.92 -13.11
CA GLY A 261 6.77 5.27 -12.65
C GLY A 261 7.79 6.30 -13.17
N HIS A 262 8.13 7.27 -12.32
CA HIS A 262 8.94 8.43 -12.72
C HIS A 262 10.39 8.07 -13.11
N GLN A 263 10.90 6.93 -12.64
CA GLN A 263 12.25 6.45 -12.98
C GLN A 263 12.30 5.66 -14.30
N GLN A 264 11.15 5.37 -14.92
CA GLN A 264 11.08 4.62 -16.16
C GLN A 264 11.79 5.32 -17.32
N SER A 265 11.47 6.59 -17.56
CA SER A 265 12.01 7.34 -18.70
C SER A 265 13.53 7.56 -18.59
N PRO A 266 14.07 8.04 -17.45
CA PRO A 266 15.52 8.15 -17.26
C PRO A 266 16.25 6.81 -17.42
N THR A 267 15.69 5.71 -16.91
CA THR A 267 16.28 4.37 -17.04
C THR A 267 16.29 3.90 -18.50
N SER A 268 15.21 4.13 -19.23
CA SER A 268 15.13 3.81 -20.67
C SER A 268 16.18 4.58 -21.47
N GLU A 269 16.35 5.88 -21.19
CA GLU A 269 17.37 6.70 -21.84
C GLU A 269 18.80 6.19 -21.53
N PHE A 270 19.08 5.87 -20.26
CA PHE A 270 20.36 5.31 -19.83
C PHE A 270 20.69 4.00 -20.57
N LEU A 271 19.75 3.05 -20.60
CA LEU A 271 19.94 1.76 -21.28
C LEU A 271 20.19 1.94 -22.78
N ASN A 272 19.45 2.83 -23.43
CA ASN A 272 19.65 3.13 -24.85
C ASN A 272 21.05 3.72 -25.13
N LYS A 273 21.52 4.64 -24.28
CA LYS A 273 22.89 5.20 -24.37
C LYS A 273 23.97 4.13 -24.13
N ALA A 274 23.70 3.16 -23.27
CA ALA A 274 24.58 2.01 -23.01
C ALA A 274 24.54 0.95 -24.14
N GLY A 275 23.73 1.14 -25.19
CA GLY A 275 23.56 0.17 -26.28
C GLY A 275 22.64 -1.01 -25.95
N LEU A 276 22.01 -1.02 -24.78
CA LEU A 276 21.07 -2.04 -24.31
C LEU A 276 19.65 -1.71 -24.79
N LYS A 277 19.38 -1.96 -26.07
CA LYS A 277 18.09 -1.64 -26.69
C LYS A 277 16.97 -2.51 -26.10
N LEU A 278 15.93 -1.85 -25.57
CA LEU A 278 14.85 -2.50 -24.84
C LEU A 278 13.49 -2.22 -25.48
N GLN A 279 12.84 -3.25 -26.00
CA GLN A 279 11.52 -3.13 -26.62
C GLN A 279 10.42 -3.16 -25.55
N GLY A 280 9.48 -2.22 -25.66
CA GLY A 280 8.32 -2.14 -24.77
C GLY A 280 8.57 -1.43 -23.45
N TYR A 281 9.67 -0.69 -23.33
CA TYR A 281 10.02 0.11 -22.16
C TYR A 281 10.46 1.51 -22.57
N SER A 282 9.50 2.42 -22.73
CA SER A 282 9.73 3.81 -23.13
C SER A 282 8.68 4.72 -22.53
N GLU A 283 8.84 6.03 -22.67
CA GLU A 283 7.80 6.98 -22.26
C GLU A 283 6.46 6.63 -22.93
N GLY A 284 5.36 6.61 -22.15
CA GLY A 284 4.01 6.26 -22.61
C GLY A 284 3.78 4.78 -22.96
N LYS A 285 4.81 3.92 -22.97
CA LYS A 285 4.69 2.49 -23.27
C LYS A 285 5.40 1.66 -22.21
N LEU A 286 4.62 0.98 -21.39
CA LEU A 286 5.11 0.13 -20.31
C LEU A 286 4.63 -1.30 -20.48
N SER A 287 5.51 -2.17 -20.99
CA SER A 287 5.39 -3.61 -20.84
C SER A 287 5.94 -4.02 -19.48
N ARG A 288 5.21 -4.85 -18.74
CA ARG A 288 5.72 -5.46 -17.50
C ARG A 288 6.87 -6.45 -17.73
N ARG A 289 7.03 -6.93 -18.97
CA ARG A 289 8.11 -7.83 -19.40
C ARG A 289 8.68 -7.33 -20.73
N PRO A 290 9.51 -6.27 -20.71
CA PRO A 290 10.14 -5.76 -21.92
C PRO A 290 11.23 -6.72 -22.38
N ARG A 291 11.65 -6.61 -23.65
CA ARG A 291 12.61 -7.55 -24.25
C ARG A 291 13.85 -6.84 -24.73
N PHE A 292 15.01 -7.28 -24.25
CA PHE A 292 16.28 -6.87 -24.82
C PHE A 292 16.48 -7.48 -26.21
N ASN A 293 17.37 -6.88 -26.98
CA ASN A 293 17.95 -7.49 -28.19
C ASN A 293 19.08 -8.48 -27.88
N LEU A 294 19.22 -8.89 -26.61
CA LEU A 294 20.23 -9.82 -26.11
C LEU A 294 19.52 -11.03 -25.50
N ASP A 295 19.85 -12.23 -25.97
CA ASP A 295 19.11 -13.44 -25.60
C ASP A 295 19.42 -13.96 -24.19
N TRP A 296 20.50 -13.47 -23.56
CA TRP A 296 20.96 -13.87 -22.23
C TRP A 296 20.41 -13.00 -21.08
N ILE A 297 19.63 -11.94 -21.38
CA ILE A 297 19.03 -11.05 -20.36
C ILE A 297 17.51 -11.12 -20.41
N ASN A 298 16.91 -11.45 -19.28
CA ASN A 298 15.49 -11.25 -19.02
C ASN A 298 15.26 -9.94 -18.27
N ALA A 299 14.15 -9.27 -18.58
CA ALA A 299 13.77 -8.03 -17.90
C ALA A 299 12.34 -8.12 -17.37
N LYS A 300 12.13 -7.58 -16.17
CA LYS A 300 10.78 -7.39 -15.62
C LYS A 300 10.67 -6.00 -15.01
N VAL A 301 9.56 -5.34 -15.24
CA VAL A 301 9.29 -4.03 -14.67
C VAL A 301 8.48 -4.18 -13.39
N ILE A 302 9.12 -3.85 -12.27
CA ILE A 302 8.54 -3.86 -10.94
C ILE A 302 8.75 -2.51 -10.25
N ARG A 303 8.09 -2.32 -9.11
CA ARG A 303 8.21 -1.08 -8.36
C ARG A 303 9.59 -0.95 -7.73
N PRO A 304 10.25 0.22 -7.77
CA PRO A 304 11.57 0.44 -7.15
C PRO A 304 11.65 0.00 -5.69
N GLN A 305 10.55 0.19 -4.94
CA GLN A 305 10.41 -0.18 -3.53
C GLN A 305 10.61 -1.68 -3.28
N ASP A 306 10.23 -2.52 -4.23
CA ASP A 306 10.29 -3.98 -4.09
C ASP A 306 11.68 -4.52 -4.42
N MET A 307 12.45 -3.81 -5.25
CA MET A 307 13.65 -4.36 -5.90
C MET A 307 14.74 -4.84 -4.94
N PRO A 308 15.14 -4.10 -3.88
CA PRO A 308 16.22 -4.56 -3.00
C PRO A 308 15.89 -5.91 -2.34
N LEU A 309 14.64 -6.08 -1.91
CA LEU A 309 14.17 -7.34 -1.31
C LEU A 309 14.15 -8.47 -2.33
N GLN A 310 13.74 -8.19 -3.56
CA GLN A 310 13.65 -9.22 -4.60
C GLN A 310 15.04 -9.69 -5.06
N VAL A 311 16.02 -8.79 -5.16
CA VAL A 311 17.42 -9.15 -5.42
C VAL A 311 18.00 -9.92 -4.23
N ALA A 312 17.78 -9.46 -3.01
CA ALA A 312 18.28 -10.13 -1.80
C ALA A 312 17.77 -11.58 -1.65
N ASN A 313 16.60 -11.89 -2.21
CA ASN A 313 16.01 -13.23 -2.20
C ASN A 313 16.32 -14.07 -3.44
N ALA A 314 17.24 -13.61 -4.30
CA ALA A 314 17.58 -14.26 -5.58
C ALA A 314 16.38 -14.45 -6.52
N ASN A 315 15.34 -13.61 -6.40
CA ASN A 315 14.27 -13.56 -7.38
C ASN A 315 14.69 -12.77 -8.62
N PHE A 316 15.67 -11.87 -8.49
CA PHE A 316 16.37 -11.20 -9.59
C PHE A 316 17.87 -11.18 -9.29
N ASP A 317 18.68 -11.15 -10.35
CA ASP A 317 20.13 -11.04 -10.22
C ASP A 317 20.56 -9.58 -10.08
N LEU A 318 19.90 -8.68 -10.81
CA LEU A 318 20.23 -7.26 -10.89
C LEU A 318 18.97 -6.40 -10.81
N ALA A 319 19.12 -5.16 -10.34
CA ALA A 319 18.05 -4.16 -10.36
C ALA A 319 18.60 -2.75 -10.63
N ILE A 320 17.84 -1.94 -11.36
CA ILE A 320 18.04 -0.48 -11.43
C ILE A 320 17.03 0.17 -10.49
N THR A 321 17.49 0.58 -9.31
CA THR A 321 16.65 1.19 -8.26
C THR A 321 17.32 2.43 -7.65
N GLY A 322 16.56 3.16 -6.82
CA GLY A 322 17.06 4.31 -6.08
C GLY A 322 17.92 3.91 -4.87
N LYS A 323 18.94 4.73 -4.58
CA LYS A 323 19.80 4.57 -3.39
C LYS A 323 19.04 4.68 -2.08
N ASP A 324 17.99 5.48 -2.07
CA ASP A 324 17.02 5.60 -0.99
C ASP A 324 16.36 4.26 -0.64
N TRP A 325 15.85 3.53 -1.63
CA TRP A 325 15.23 2.22 -1.42
C TRP A 325 16.23 1.15 -0.99
N LEU A 326 17.44 1.15 -1.57
CA LEU A 326 18.52 0.28 -1.12
C LEU A 326 18.90 0.57 0.34
N LEU A 327 19.05 1.84 0.70
CA LEU A 327 19.39 2.26 2.06
C LEU A 327 18.28 1.90 3.06
N ASP A 328 17.01 2.09 2.71
CA ASP A 328 15.90 1.71 3.60
C ASP A 328 15.87 0.19 3.84
N HIS A 329 16.12 -0.60 2.80
CA HIS A 329 16.26 -2.06 2.92
C HIS A 329 17.44 -2.46 3.82
N LEU A 330 18.62 -1.86 3.64
CA LEU A 330 19.82 -2.15 4.44
C LEU A 330 19.69 -1.67 5.89
N CYS A 331 18.94 -0.58 6.15
CA CYS A 331 18.60 -0.17 7.51
C CYS A 331 17.78 -1.25 8.24
N ARG A 332 16.90 -1.95 7.52
CA ARG A 332 16.09 -3.06 8.07
C ARG A 332 16.86 -4.37 8.14
N PHE A 333 17.66 -4.67 7.12
CA PHE A 333 18.40 -5.92 6.96
C PHE A 333 19.89 -5.63 6.74
N PRO A 334 20.66 -5.29 7.79
CA PRO A 334 22.07 -4.93 7.65
C PRO A 334 22.96 -6.04 7.06
N SER A 335 22.55 -7.30 7.22
CA SER A 335 23.25 -8.47 6.68
C SER A 335 22.71 -8.94 5.33
N SER A 336 21.86 -8.14 4.67
CA SER A 336 21.31 -8.49 3.36
C SER A 336 22.43 -8.66 2.34
N PRO A 337 22.35 -9.65 1.44
CA PRO A 337 23.39 -9.90 0.43
C PRO A 337 23.39 -8.88 -0.72
N VAL A 338 22.35 -8.03 -0.83
CA VAL A 338 22.26 -6.99 -1.86
C VAL A 338 23.32 -5.90 -1.64
N THR A 339 24.03 -5.52 -2.70
CA THR A 339 25.05 -4.46 -2.66
C THR A 339 24.82 -3.45 -3.79
N GLU A 340 25.24 -2.21 -3.58
CA GLU A 340 25.36 -1.24 -4.67
C GLU A 340 26.51 -1.66 -5.60
N LEU A 341 26.27 -1.68 -6.91
CA LEU A 341 27.30 -1.97 -7.93
C LEU A 341 27.80 -0.71 -8.63
N ALA A 342 26.91 0.24 -8.92
CA ALA A 342 27.25 1.48 -9.59
C ALA A 342 26.23 2.58 -9.29
N ASP A 343 26.72 3.82 -9.21
CA ASP A 343 25.89 5.03 -9.26
C ASP A 343 25.66 5.43 -10.73
N LEU A 344 24.41 5.42 -11.17
CA LEU A 344 24.06 5.70 -12.56
C LEU A 344 23.92 7.21 -12.86
N GLY A 345 24.00 8.07 -11.85
CA GLY A 345 24.04 9.53 -12.01
C GLY A 345 22.71 10.21 -12.36
N PHE A 346 21.57 9.51 -12.29
CA PHE A 346 20.24 10.07 -12.52
C PHE A 346 19.27 9.77 -11.36
N GLY A 347 18.09 10.40 -11.38
CA GLY A 347 17.03 10.11 -10.41
C GLY A 347 17.34 10.62 -8.99
N GLN A 348 18.13 11.69 -8.87
CA GLN A 348 18.58 12.22 -7.60
C GLN A 348 17.40 12.69 -6.73
N VAL A 349 17.43 12.29 -5.46
CA VAL A 349 16.47 12.71 -4.43
C VAL A 349 17.20 13.07 -3.15
N LYS A 350 16.60 13.96 -2.34
CA LYS A 350 17.09 14.28 -1.00
C LYS A 350 16.02 13.95 0.02
N ILE A 351 16.30 12.99 0.89
CA ILE A 351 15.44 12.69 2.05
C ILE A 351 15.77 13.72 3.14
N VAL A 352 14.74 14.41 3.63
CA VAL A 352 14.87 15.44 4.66
C VAL A 352 13.91 15.19 5.82
N ALA A 353 14.39 15.34 7.05
CA ALA A 353 13.54 15.40 8.22
C ALA A 353 12.96 16.81 8.35
N VAL A 354 11.64 16.91 8.55
CA VAL A 354 10.93 18.17 8.70
C VAL A 354 10.04 18.15 9.94
N VAL A 355 9.79 19.33 10.50
CA VAL A 355 8.93 19.52 11.67
C VAL A 355 7.83 20.54 11.33
N SER A 356 6.66 20.40 11.96
CA SER A 356 5.58 21.37 11.81
C SER A 356 6.03 22.74 12.33
N GLN A 357 5.71 23.82 11.60
CA GLN A 357 5.94 25.21 12.07
C GLN A 357 5.18 25.54 13.36
N ALA A 358 4.16 24.75 13.72
CA ALA A 358 3.45 24.86 14.98
C ALA A 358 4.26 24.36 16.19
N LEU A 359 5.36 23.62 15.96
CA LEU A 359 6.27 23.20 17.02
C LEU A 359 7.40 24.24 17.14
N PRO A 360 7.77 24.67 18.35
CA PRO A 360 8.79 25.69 18.57
C PRO A 360 10.21 25.10 18.45
N MET A 361 10.48 24.35 17.38
CA MET A 361 11.76 23.70 17.13
C MET A 361 12.30 24.11 15.75
N ALA A 362 13.55 24.57 15.72
CA ALA A 362 14.25 24.94 14.49
C ALA A 362 15.20 23.84 14.00
N ASN A 363 15.65 22.94 14.88
CA ASN A 363 16.64 21.91 14.55
C ASN A 363 16.49 20.65 15.43
N ILE A 364 17.29 19.63 15.12
CA ILE A 364 17.25 18.35 15.82
C ILE A 364 17.77 18.47 17.26
N GLU A 365 18.68 19.39 17.54
CA GLU A 365 19.22 19.63 18.88
C GLU A 365 18.14 20.14 19.84
N GLN A 366 17.32 21.11 19.40
CA GLN A 366 16.17 21.61 20.15
C GLN A 366 15.13 20.51 20.37
N LEU A 367 14.89 19.66 19.35
CA LEU A 367 13.98 18.52 19.48
C LEU A 367 14.43 17.55 20.59
N LYS A 368 15.73 17.31 20.74
CA LYS A 368 16.28 16.45 21.82
C LYS A 368 16.04 17.07 23.21
N GLN A 369 16.23 18.39 23.33
CA GLN A 369 16.13 19.10 24.62
C GLN A 369 14.71 19.16 25.18
N VAL A 370 13.69 19.12 24.33
CA VAL A 370 12.28 19.29 24.75
C VAL A 370 11.60 17.96 25.11
N GLN A 371 12.31 16.83 24.99
CA GLN A 371 11.79 15.53 25.41
C GLN A 371 11.89 15.34 26.93
N ASP A 372 11.12 16.11 27.69
CA ASP A 372 10.84 15.80 29.09
C ASP A 372 9.87 14.61 29.20
N SER A 373 9.98 13.87 30.29
CA SER A 373 9.21 12.68 30.66
C SER A 373 7.68 12.88 30.63
N LYS A 374 7.20 14.13 30.69
CA LYS A 374 5.77 14.50 30.68
C LYS A 374 5.15 14.70 29.29
N MET A 375 5.94 14.83 28.22
CA MET A 375 5.39 15.01 26.86
C MET A 375 4.90 13.68 26.26
N PRO A 376 3.86 13.69 25.41
CA PRO A 376 3.49 12.50 24.64
C PRO A 376 4.61 12.11 23.65
N PRO A 377 4.71 10.83 23.26
CA PRO A 377 5.71 10.41 22.28
C PRO A 377 5.63 11.20 20.97
N LEU A 378 6.78 11.57 20.41
CA LEU A 378 6.87 12.25 19.12
C LEU A 378 6.30 11.36 18.02
N ARG A 379 5.41 11.90 17.20
CA ARG A 379 4.84 11.19 16.07
C ARG A 379 5.63 11.54 14.81
N VAL A 380 6.31 10.56 14.23
CA VAL A 380 7.13 10.74 13.04
C VAL A 380 6.54 9.94 11.89
N ALA A 381 6.13 10.62 10.83
CA ALA A 381 5.60 10.00 9.62
C ALA A 381 6.70 9.89 8.56
N SER A 382 6.84 8.73 7.92
CA SER A 382 7.84 8.53 6.86
C SER A 382 7.41 7.42 5.90
N GLU A 383 7.72 7.60 4.61
CA GLU A 383 7.70 6.52 3.62
C GLU A 383 8.93 5.59 3.78
N TYR A 384 10.07 6.16 4.19
CA TYR A 384 11.30 5.44 4.51
C TYR A 384 11.39 5.20 6.01
N ILE A 385 10.60 4.25 6.52
CA ILE A 385 10.47 4.02 7.97
C ILE A 385 11.78 3.56 8.60
N ASN A 386 12.61 2.79 7.90
CA ASN A 386 13.84 2.23 8.44
C ASN A 386 14.94 3.28 8.45
N ILE A 387 14.99 4.14 7.42
CA ILE A 387 15.84 5.32 7.40
C ILE A 387 15.45 6.28 8.52
N ALA A 388 14.16 6.58 8.68
CA ALA A 388 13.67 7.48 9.72
C ALA A 388 13.99 6.94 11.13
N ASP A 389 13.78 5.65 11.37
CA ASP A 389 14.13 5.00 12.62
C ASP A 389 15.63 5.12 12.93
N LYS A 390 16.47 4.74 11.96
CA LYS A 390 17.92 4.87 12.09
C LYS A 390 18.34 6.31 12.36
N TYR A 391 17.81 7.27 11.61
CA TYR A 391 18.12 8.69 11.77
C TYR A 391 17.77 9.20 13.17
N LEU A 392 16.60 8.85 13.70
CA LEU A 392 16.18 9.25 15.05
C LEU A 392 17.07 8.62 16.12
N ARG A 393 17.43 7.33 15.98
CA ARG A 393 18.34 6.63 16.90
C ARG A 393 19.75 7.21 16.89
N ASP A 394 20.32 7.42 15.71
CA ASP A 394 21.65 8.03 15.54
C ASP A 394 21.68 9.46 16.08
N ASN A 395 20.53 10.14 16.10
CA ASN A 395 20.38 11.46 16.71
C ASN A 395 19.94 11.42 18.19
N HIS A 396 19.86 10.27 18.84
CA HIS A 396 19.44 10.14 20.24
C HIS A 396 18.06 10.76 20.54
N VAL A 397 17.15 10.75 19.57
CA VAL A 397 15.76 11.15 19.80
C VAL A 397 15.06 9.99 20.50
N SER A 398 14.56 10.24 21.71
CA SER A 398 13.86 9.25 22.53
C SER A 398 12.34 9.32 22.32
N ARG A 399 11.58 8.34 22.83
CA ARG A 399 10.10 8.39 22.93
C ARG A 399 9.40 8.85 21.65
N TYR A 400 9.58 8.13 20.55
CA TYR A 400 8.87 8.39 19.29
C TYR A 400 8.01 7.20 18.86
N LYS A 401 7.01 7.50 18.02
CA LYS A 401 6.18 6.54 17.30
C LYS A 401 6.36 6.81 15.81
N LEU A 402 6.90 5.82 15.10
CA LEU A 402 6.96 5.84 13.64
C LEU A 402 5.61 5.44 13.05
N ILE A 403 5.16 6.23 12.10
CA ILE A 403 3.90 6.05 11.40
C ILE A 403 4.26 5.89 9.92
N PRO A 404 4.15 4.68 9.36
CA PRO A 404 4.41 4.49 7.93
C PRO A 404 3.39 5.26 7.10
N THR A 405 3.86 5.84 5.99
CA THR A 405 3.03 6.51 5.00
C THR A 405 3.38 5.99 3.62
N TRP A 406 2.39 5.58 2.82
CA TRP A 406 2.65 5.06 1.49
C TRP A 406 2.20 6.12 0.48
N GLY A 407 3.09 7.06 0.13
CA GLY A 407 2.81 8.09 -0.89
C GLY A 407 1.80 9.18 -0.51
N ALA A 408 1.54 9.38 0.78
CA ALA A 408 0.76 10.49 1.32
C ALA A 408 1.61 11.36 2.26
N SER A 409 2.61 12.03 1.68
CA SER A 409 3.48 13.01 2.35
C SER A 409 3.05 14.43 2.06
#